data_AF-E9J8S7-F1
#
_entry.id   AF-E9J8S7-F1
#
_cell.length_a   1.000
_cell.length_b   1.000
_cell.length_c   1.000
_cell.angle_alpha   90.00
_cell.angle_beta   90.00
_cell.angle_gamma   90.00
#
_symmetry.space_group_name_H-M   'P 1'
#
loop_
_entity.id
_entity.type
_entity.pdbx_description
1 polymer ?
#
loop_
_entity_poly.entity_id
_entity_poly.type
_entity_poly.pdbx_seq_one_letter_code
_entity_poly.pdbx_strand_id
1 'polypeptide(L)'
;MVYFIVILGSKWQSRRKILTPAFHFNILQQFVEILIKEGENMTKSLKNAECIVTKDLLPFISEHTLNAICGIIFYLYLFMYRKNDVKPLKPFLA
;
A
#
# COMPACT_ATOMS: atom_id res chain seq x y z
N MET A 1 -30.33 -12.90 -13.74
CA MET A 1 -29.35 -11.83 -13.40
C MET A 1 -28.97 -11.78 -11.91
N VAL A 2 -29.88 -12.06 -10.95
CA VAL A 2 -29.58 -11.97 -9.51
C VAL A 2 -28.52 -12.99 -9.03
N TYR A 3 -28.54 -14.23 -9.54
CA TYR A 3 -27.55 -15.25 -9.18
C TYR A 3 -26.10 -14.90 -9.56
N PHE A 4 -25.88 -14.11 -10.62
CA PHE A 4 -24.53 -13.72 -11.04
C PHE A 4 -23.90 -12.73 -10.05
N ILE A 5 -24.69 -11.80 -9.51
CA ILE A 5 -24.26 -10.84 -8.48
C ILE A 5 -24.00 -11.55 -7.15
N VAL A 6 -24.74 -12.60 -6.80
CA VAL A 6 -24.51 -13.38 -5.57
C VAL A 6 -23.29 -14.31 -5.70
N ILE A 7 -23.03 -14.90 -6.87
CA ILE A 7 -21.86 -15.77 -7.11
C ILE A 7 -20.56 -14.95 -7.26
N LEU A 8 -20.59 -13.82 -7.98
CA LEU A 8 -19.49 -12.82 -7.92
C LEU A 8 -19.39 -12.22 -6.52
N GLY A 9 -20.54 -12.01 -5.88
CA GLY A 9 -20.69 -11.44 -4.55
C GLY A 9 -20.06 -12.28 -3.47
N SER A 10 -20.18 -13.61 -3.49
CA SER A 10 -19.60 -14.47 -2.44
C SER A 10 -18.06 -14.43 -2.46
N LYS A 11 -17.46 -14.44 -3.66
CA LYS A 11 -16.00 -14.26 -3.85
C LYS A 11 -15.56 -12.85 -3.47
N TRP A 12 -16.32 -11.82 -3.87
CA TRP A 12 -16.02 -10.42 -3.53
C TRP A 12 -16.15 -10.14 -2.03
N GLN A 13 -17.23 -10.63 -1.40
CA GLN A 13 -17.49 -10.53 0.03
C GLN A 13 -16.38 -11.22 0.83
N SER A 14 -15.99 -12.44 0.43
CA SER A 14 -14.90 -13.18 1.09
C SER A 14 -13.57 -12.42 1.01
N ARG A 15 -13.22 -11.86 -0.15
CA ARG A 15 -12.00 -11.05 -0.32
C ARG A 15 -12.07 -9.75 0.46
N ARG A 16 -13.20 -9.04 0.43
CA ARG A 16 -13.39 -7.80 1.20
C ARG A 16 -13.28 -8.06 2.69
N LYS A 17 -13.83 -9.16 3.21
CA LYS A 17 -13.73 -9.53 4.63
C LYS A 17 -12.28 -9.66 5.11
N ILE A 18 -11.37 -10.09 4.24
CA ILE A 18 -9.91 -10.16 4.55
C ILE A 18 -9.27 -8.77 4.52
N LEU A 19 -9.73 -7.87 3.66
CA LEU A 19 -9.23 -6.49 3.51
C LEU A 19 -9.83 -5.52 4.54
N THR A 20 -11.03 -5.75 5.06
CA THR A 20 -11.71 -4.84 6.00
C THR A 20 -10.87 -4.46 7.22
N PRO A 21 -10.10 -5.37 7.87
CA PRO A 21 -9.24 -5.00 8.99
C PRO A 21 -8.18 -3.97 8.64
N ALA A 22 -7.68 -3.95 7.39
CA ALA A 22 -6.66 -3.02 6.90
C ALA A 22 -7.09 -1.55 6.94
N PHE A 23 -8.41 -1.30 6.96
CA PHE A 23 -9.00 0.04 7.01
C PHE A 23 -9.56 0.38 8.40
N HIS A 24 -9.23 -0.41 9.42
CA HIS A 24 -9.54 -0.05 10.81
C HIS A 24 -8.66 1.12 11.25
N PHE A 25 -9.20 2.03 12.06
CA PHE A 25 -8.53 3.29 12.43
C PHE A 25 -7.09 3.10 12.97
N ASN A 26 -6.88 2.12 13.84
CA ASN A 26 -5.55 1.81 14.38
C ASN A 26 -4.50 1.47 13.29
N ILE A 27 -4.93 0.88 12.18
CA ILE A 27 -4.05 0.58 11.04
C ILE A 27 -3.89 1.81 10.15
N LEU A 28 -4.95 2.58 9.94
CA LEU A 28 -4.89 3.82 9.17
C LEU A 28 -3.90 4.83 9.77
N GLN A 29 -3.80 4.91 11.10
CA GLN A 29 -2.79 5.74 11.76
C GLN A 29 -1.36 5.38 11.33
N GLN A 30 -1.10 4.09 11.10
CA GLN A 30 0.22 3.61 10.67
C GLN A 30 0.49 3.94 9.20
N PHE A 31 -0.56 4.02 8.36
CA PHE A 31 -0.41 4.51 6.99
C PHE A 31 -0.05 5.99 6.95
N VAL A 32 -0.57 6.80 7.87
CA VAL A 32 -0.23 8.22 7.98
C VAL A 32 1.26 8.41 8.23
N GLU A 33 1.87 7.60 9.10
CA GLU A 33 3.32 7.64 9.35
C GLU A 33 4.13 7.34 8.08
N ILE A 34 3.71 6.36 7.28
CA ILE A 34 4.35 6.03 5.99
C ILE A 34 4.21 7.17 4.99
N LEU A 35 3.03 7.79 4.91
CA LEU A 35 2.77 8.93 4.03
C LEU A 35 3.59 10.15 4.42
N ILE A 36 3.72 10.44 5.71
CA ILE A 36 4.57 11.53 6.21
C ILE A 36 6.03 11.28 5.82
N LYS A 37 6.54 10.06 6.04
CA LYS A 37 7.90 9.69 5.68
C LYS A 37 8.18 9.87 4.18
N GLU A 38 7.27 9.41 3.32
CA GLU A 38 7.44 9.61 1.87
C GLU A 38 7.29 11.08 1.45
N GLY A 39 6.45 11.87 2.13
CA GLY A 39 6.36 13.32 1.93
C GLY A 39 7.64 14.06 2.33
N GLU A 40 8.30 13.64 3.41
CA GLU A 40 9.63 14.14 3.78
C GLU A 40 10.68 13.77 2.74
N ASN A 41 10.65 12.53 2.22
CA ASN A 41 11.55 12.08 1.16
C ASN A 41 11.35 12.89 -0.12
N MET A 42 10.10 13.14 -0.52
CA MET A 42 9.75 13.99 -1.65
C MET A 42 10.30 15.41 -1.48
N THR A 43 10.13 15.99 -0.28
CA THR A 43 10.65 17.33 0.05
C THR A 43 12.18 17.37 0.00
N LYS A 44 12.86 16.35 0.52
CA LYS A 44 14.33 16.23 0.44
C LYS A 44 14.80 16.10 -1.01
N SER A 45 14.15 15.28 -1.82
CA SER A 45 14.44 15.12 -3.24
C SER A 45 14.25 16.40 -4.06
N LEU A 46 13.30 17.26 -3.66
CA LEU A 46 13.10 18.58 -4.26
C LEU A 46 14.19 19.58 -3.81
N LYS A 47 14.53 19.61 -2.52
CA LYS A 47 15.59 20.50 -2.00
C LYS A 47 16.97 20.19 -2.57
N ASN A 48 17.26 18.92 -2.83
CA ASN A 48 18.53 18.47 -3.39
C ASN A 48 18.60 18.64 -4.92
N ALA A 49 17.48 18.94 -5.58
CA ALA A 49 17.48 19.27 -7.00
C ALA A 49 17.91 20.75 -7.15
N GLU A 50 19.22 21.01 -7.10
CA GLU A 50 19.85 22.35 -7.18
C GLU A 50 19.68 23.07 -8.53
N CYS A 51 18.76 22.65 -9.39
CA CYS A 51 18.55 23.30 -10.67
C CYS A 51 17.07 23.30 -11.02
N ILE A 52 16.67 24.30 -11.81
CA ILE A 52 15.37 24.45 -12.47
C ILE A 52 15.23 23.31 -13.49
N VAL A 53 15.21 22.08 -13.00
CA VAL A 53 14.83 20.92 -13.76
C VAL A 53 13.33 20.91 -13.62
N THR A 54 12.64 21.20 -14.71
CA THR A 54 11.27 20.79 -14.93
C THR A 54 11.24 19.27 -14.87
N LYS A 55 11.36 18.70 -13.66
CA LYS A 55 11.01 17.31 -13.42
C LYS A 55 9.55 17.25 -13.81
N ASP A 56 9.25 16.44 -14.81
CA ASP A 56 7.87 16.14 -15.14
C ASP A 56 7.18 15.72 -13.84
N LEU A 57 6.20 16.52 -13.43
CA LEU A 57 5.56 16.38 -12.12
C LEU A 57 4.91 15.01 -11.99
N LEU A 58 4.40 14.48 -13.10
CA LEU A 58 3.71 13.21 -13.14
C LEU A 58 4.61 12.03 -12.74
N PRO A 59 5.76 11.75 -13.40
CA PRO A 59 6.64 10.67 -12.96
C PRO A 59 7.20 10.90 -11.56
N PHE A 60 7.50 12.15 -11.19
CA PHE A 60 8.01 12.47 -9.86
C PHE A 60 7.00 12.15 -8.74
N ILE A 61 5.77 12.63 -8.88
CA ILE A 61 4.69 12.35 -7.91
C ILE A 61 4.33 10.87 -7.95
N SER A 62 4.33 10.24 -9.13
CA SER A 62 4.01 8.82 -9.28
C SER A 62 5.02 7.93 -8.56
N GLU A 63 6.31 8.26 -8.61
CA GLU A 63 7.37 7.54 -7.88
C GLU A 63 7.12 7.57 -6.37
N HIS A 64 6.93 8.76 -5.80
CA HIS A 64 6.69 8.90 -4.36
C HIS A 64 5.34 8.30 -3.93
N THR A 65 4.31 8.38 -4.79
CA THR A 65 3.01 7.73 -4.55
C THR A 65 3.15 6.21 -4.56
N LEU A 66 3.92 5.65 -5.50
CA LEU A 66 4.18 4.22 -5.59
C LEU A 66 4.96 3.73 -4.36
N ASN A 67 5.97 4.47 -3.91
CA ASN A 67 6.73 4.13 -2.70
C ASN A 67 5.83 4.11 -1.46
N ALA A 68 4.94 5.09 -1.31
CA ALA A 68 3.96 5.13 -0.23
C ALA A 68 3.02 3.91 -0.26
N ILE A 69 2.47 3.58 -1.42
CA ILE A 69 1.58 2.42 -1.60
C ILE A 69 2.33 1.11 -1.30
N CYS A 70 3.55 0.94 -1.81
CA CYS A 70 4.39 -0.22 -1.52
C CYS A 70 4.68 -0.36 -0.03
N GLY A 71 4.97 0.74 0.67
CA GLY A 71 5.17 0.76 2.12
C GLY A 71 3.92 0.30 2.88
N ILE A 72 2.75 0.82 2.49
CA ILE A 72 1.45 0.44 3.08
C ILE A 72 1.15 -1.05 2.85
N ILE A 73 1.39 -1.56 1.63
CA ILE A 73 1.17 -2.97 1.29
C ILE A 73 2.13 -3.86 2.09
N PHE A 74 3.40 -3.49 2.20
CA PHE A 74 4.39 -4.24 2.98
C PHE A 74 4.01 -4.26 4.48
N TYR A 75 3.58 -3.13 5.03
CA TYR A 75 3.07 -3.06 6.39
C TYR A 75 1.88 -3.99 6.60
N LEU A 76 0.90 -3.95 5.68
CA LEU A 76 -0.26 -4.84 5.74
C LEU A 76 0.11 -6.30 5.61
N TYR A 77 1.05 -6.64 4.74
CA TYR A 77 1.59 -8.00 4.61
C TYR A 77 2.18 -8.47 5.95
N LEU A 78 3.03 -7.66 6.59
CA LEU A 78 3.59 -7.98 7.91
C LEU A 78 2.52 -8.06 9.01
N PHE A 79 1.54 -7.16 8.99
CA PHE A 79 0.43 -7.16 9.94
C PHE A 79 -0.41 -8.44 9.82
N MET A 80 -0.73 -8.86 8.59
CA MET A 80 -1.45 -10.11 8.32
C MET A 80 -0.62 -11.33 8.69
N TYR A 81 0.69 -11.29 8.44
CA TYR A 81 1.65 -12.34 8.82
C TYR A 81 1.77 -12.47 10.35
N ARG A 82 1.71 -11.36 11.10
CA ARG A 82 1.75 -11.37 12.57
C ARG A 82 0.46 -11.92 13.20
N LYS A 83 -0.68 -11.85 12.50
CA LYS A 83 -1.98 -12.31 13.02
C LYS A 83 -2.34 -13.76 12.68
N ASN A 84 -1.62 -14.44 11.80
CA ASN A 84 -1.87 -15.85 11.47
C ASN A 84 -0.54 -16.60 11.38
N ASP A 85 -0.44 -17.81 11.96
CA ASP A 85 0.65 -18.78 11.81
C ASP A 85 0.82 -19.28 10.35
N VAL A 86 0.90 -18.38 9.37
CA VAL A 86 1.11 -18.71 7.97
C VAL A 86 2.61 -18.81 7.76
N LYS A 87 3.09 -20.03 7.54
CA LYS A 87 4.49 -20.31 7.17
C LYS A 87 4.91 -19.38 6.01
N PRO A 88 6.16 -18.89 6.01
CA PRO A 88 6.63 -17.94 5.02
C PRO A 88 6.42 -18.50 3.62
N LEU A 89 5.86 -17.67 2.72
CA LEU A 89 5.81 -17.99 1.31
C LEU A 89 7.25 -18.20 0.85
N LYS A 90 7.58 -19.41 0.40
CA LYS A 90 8.92 -19.72 -0.11
C LYS A 90 9.28 -18.66 -1.15
N PRO A 91 10.49 -18.08 -1.10
CA PRO A 91 10.89 -17.06 -2.07
C PRO A 91 10.73 -17.62 -3.48
N PHE A 92 10.17 -16.80 -4.37
CA PHE A 92 9.96 -17.11 -5.79
C PHE A 92 11.27 -17.17 -6.59
N LEU A 93 12.40 -17.29 -5.90
CA LEU A 93 13.73 -17.46 -6.47
C LEU A 93 14.22 -18.85 -6.04
N ALA A 94 13.87 -19.84 -6.86
CA ALA A 94 14.55 -21.12 -6.98
C ALA A 94 14.93 -21.30 -8.45
#